data_AF-A0A5R9Q4D2-F1
#
_entry.id   AF-A0A5R9Q4D2-F1
#
_cell.length_a   1.000
_cell.length_b   1.000
_cell.length_c   1.000
_cell.angle_alpha   90.00
_cell.angle_beta   90.00
_cell.angle_gamma   90.00
#
_symmetry.space_group_name_H-M   'P 1'
#
loop_
_entity.id
_entity.type
_entity.pdbx_description
1 polymer ?
#
loop_
_entity_poly.entity_id
_entity_poly.type
_entity_poly.pdbx_seq_one_letter_code
_entity_poly.pdbx_strand_id
1 'polypeptide(L)'
;MKTTTLIASVFLALTFNAAANTAEKEIKTTDFNTFYDTQVASPDCGGYWDERRVRVCDYRTELTDIAYKTCHYKLMYKNSMTTYPDWTAKTVLASQSCPNDWTIPGPYGYAPGGVYVHQHDTFFTQQERKTVAYNCRWETRSVWVPNGGQFCPIEP
;
A
#
# COMPACT_ATOMS: atom_id res chain seq x y z
N MET A 1 8.38 -23.51 66.36
CA MET A 1 7.08 -22.96 65.93
C MET A 1 7.26 -22.39 64.54
N LYS A 2 6.42 -22.83 63.60
CA LYS A 2 6.41 -22.39 62.20
C LYS A 2 5.58 -21.11 62.10
N THR A 3 6.13 -20.05 61.55
CA THR A 3 5.37 -18.90 61.05
C THR A 3 5.38 -18.95 59.53
N THR A 4 4.24 -19.36 59.00
CA THR A 4 3.89 -19.39 57.58
C THR A 4 3.53 -17.96 57.16
N THR A 5 4.20 -17.42 56.15
CA THR A 5 3.74 -16.19 55.48
C THR A 5 3.54 -16.51 54.00
N LEU A 6 2.27 -16.58 53.60
CA LEU A 6 1.81 -16.63 52.22
C LEU A 6 2.22 -15.33 51.52
N ILE A 7 3.06 -15.42 50.48
CA ILE A 7 3.25 -14.32 49.54
C ILE A 7 2.53 -14.71 48.26
N ALA A 8 1.46 -13.96 47.98
CA ALA A 8 0.63 -14.06 46.80
C ALA A 8 1.47 -13.78 45.55
N SER A 9 1.53 -14.76 44.66
CA SER A 9 2.09 -14.65 43.32
C SER A 9 1.17 -13.78 42.45
N VAL A 10 1.55 -12.52 42.26
CA VAL A 10 0.95 -11.64 41.24
C VAL A 10 1.54 -12.03 39.89
N PHE A 11 0.77 -12.78 39.10
CA PHE A 11 1.04 -12.97 37.68
C PHE A 11 0.80 -11.65 36.94
N LEU A 12 1.87 -10.87 36.76
CA LEU A 12 1.86 -9.73 35.84
C LEU A 12 1.93 -10.29 34.42
N ALA A 13 0.77 -10.46 33.78
CA ALA A 13 0.69 -10.78 32.36
C ALA A 13 1.21 -9.60 31.55
N LEU A 14 2.49 -9.64 31.16
CA LEU A 14 3.08 -8.74 30.18
C LEU A 14 2.51 -9.10 28.80
N THR A 15 1.42 -8.43 28.42
CA THR A 15 0.91 -8.43 27.05
C THR A 15 1.86 -7.59 26.19
N PHE A 16 2.83 -8.25 25.57
CA PHE A 16 3.60 -7.66 24.49
C PHE A 16 2.71 -7.54 23.25
N ASN A 17 1.93 -6.46 23.15
CA ASN A 17 1.43 -5.98 21.86
C ASN A 17 2.60 -5.36 21.11
N ALA A 18 3.46 -6.21 20.54
CA ALA A 18 4.38 -5.78 19.50
C ALA A 18 3.55 -5.54 18.24
N ALA A 19 3.02 -4.32 18.11
CA ALA A 19 2.62 -3.77 16.82
C ALA A 19 3.89 -3.69 15.96
N ALA A 20 4.18 -4.76 15.23
CA ALA A 20 5.23 -4.78 14.23
C ALA A 20 4.79 -3.87 13.09
N ASN A 21 5.13 -2.58 13.20
CA ASN A 21 5.19 -1.65 12.08
C ASN A 21 6.30 -2.14 11.13
N THR A 22 6.01 -3.13 10.30
CA THR A 22 6.80 -3.36 9.09
C THR A 22 6.21 -2.46 8.02
N ALA A 23 6.88 -1.34 7.74
CA ALA A 23 6.79 -0.71 6.45
C ALA A 23 6.99 -1.81 5.40
N GLU A 24 5.92 -2.16 4.70
CA GLU A 24 5.91 -3.20 3.69
C GLU A 24 6.77 -2.71 2.54
N LYS A 25 8.05 -3.04 2.59
CA LYS A 25 9.01 -2.74 1.53
C LYS A 25 8.47 -3.43 0.27
N GLU A 26 8.12 -2.62 -0.73
CA GLU A 26 7.49 -3.07 -1.98
C GLU A 26 8.22 -4.32 -2.52
N ILE A 27 7.52 -5.45 -2.54
CA ILE A 27 8.06 -6.72 -3.03
C ILE A 27 8.05 -6.63 -4.56
N LYS A 28 9.19 -6.22 -5.14
CA LYS A 28 9.39 -6.33 -6.58
C LYS A 28 9.47 -7.80 -6.95
N THR A 29 8.47 -8.28 -7.68
CA THR A 29 8.40 -9.66 -8.16
C THR A 29 8.76 -9.67 -9.65
N THR A 30 9.74 -10.50 -10.01
CA THR A 30 10.17 -10.77 -11.39
C THR A 30 10.10 -12.27 -11.60
N ASP A 31 9.79 -12.73 -12.82
CA ASP A 31 9.79 -14.14 -13.13
C ASP A 31 11.20 -14.74 -13.12
N PHE A 32 11.28 -16.06 -13.00
CA PHE A 32 12.55 -16.76 -12.85
C PHE A 32 13.49 -16.57 -14.05
N ASN A 33 12.97 -16.56 -15.27
CA ASN A 33 13.81 -16.50 -16.47
C ASN A 33 14.45 -15.13 -16.59
N THR A 34 13.67 -14.06 -16.44
CA THR A 34 14.22 -12.70 -16.44
C THR A 34 15.20 -12.47 -15.30
N PHE A 35 14.93 -13.01 -14.10
CA PHE A 35 15.90 -12.95 -13.00
C PHE A 35 17.20 -13.69 -13.36
N TYR A 36 17.11 -14.89 -13.92
CA TYR A 36 18.28 -15.69 -14.26
C TYR A 36 19.13 -14.99 -15.33
N ASP A 37 18.50 -14.53 -16.41
CA ASP A 37 19.21 -13.90 -17.53
C ASP A 37 19.86 -12.57 -17.14
N THR A 38 19.18 -11.75 -16.31
CA THR A 38 19.68 -10.41 -15.95
C THR A 38 20.61 -10.41 -14.73
N GLN A 39 20.45 -11.35 -13.79
CA GLN A 39 21.19 -11.32 -12.52
C GLN A 39 22.21 -12.45 -12.37
N VAL A 40 21.92 -13.65 -12.90
CA VAL A 40 22.72 -14.86 -12.63
C VAL A 40 23.65 -15.20 -13.80
N ALA A 41 23.14 -15.14 -15.03
CA ALA A 41 23.87 -15.49 -16.25
C ALA A 41 24.45 -14.27 -17.00
N SER A 42 24.14 -13.06 -16.54
CA SER A 42 24.66 -11.84 -17.16
C SER A 42 26.18 -11.69 -16.89
N PRO A 43 26.99 -11.41 -17.92
CA PRO A 43 28.45 -11.28 -17.77
C PRO A 43 28.86 -10.05 -16.93
N ASP A 44 28.00 -9.03 -16.90
CA ASP A 44 28.22 -7.78 -16.16
C ASP A 44 27.62 -7.81 -14.76
N CYS A 45 26.82 -8.86 -14.46
CA CYS A 45 26.12 -9.04 -13.20
C CYS A 45 26.55 -10.33 -12.55
N GLY A 46 27.45 -10.21 -11.57
CA GLY A 46 27.94 -11.36 -10.80
C GLY A 46 27.25 -11.49 -9.45
N GLY A 47 27.34 -12.68 -8.89
CA GLY A 47 26.90 -12.95 -7.54
C GLY A 47 27.25 -14.38 -7.13
N TYR A 48 26.74 -14.78 -5.99
CA TYR A 48 26.89 -16.15 -5.51
C TYR A 48 25.63 -16.60 -4.78
N TRP A 49 25.44 -17.91 -4.74
CA TRP A 49 24.39 -18.52 -3.92
C TRP A 49 24.91 -18.70 -2.50
N ASP A 50 24.13 -18.22 -1.53
CA ASP A 50 24.46 -18.31 -0.11
C ASP A 50 23.26 -18.91 0.65
N GLU A 51 23.54 -19.81 1.58
CA GLU A 51 22.49 -20.39 2.42
C GLU A 51 22.22 -19.45 3.61
N ARG A 52 21.03 -18.86 3.61
CA ARG A 52 20.64 -17.90 4.65
C ARG A 52 19.37 -18.32 5.32
N ARG A 53 19.31 -18.00 6.61
CA ARG A 53 18.07 -18.08 7.37
C ARG A 53 17.18 -16.90 6.98
N VAL A 54 16.13 -17.19 6.20
CA VAL A 54 15.20 -16.20 5.68
C VAL A 54 13.80 -16.42 6.27
N ARG A 55 13.06 -15.32 6.45
CA ARG A 55 11.67 -15.37 6.87
C ARG A 55 10.80 -15.56 5.64
N VAL A 56 10.13 -16.70 5.57
CA VAL A 56 9.21 -17.06 4.48
C VAL A 56 7.79 -17.02 5.04
N CYS A 57 6.87 -16.40 4.31
CA CYS A 57 5.45 -16.37 4.66
C CYS A 57 4.64 -16.98 3.53
N ASP A 58 3.57 -17.66 3.90
CA ASP A 58 2.50 -18.00 2.95
C ASP A 58 1.58 -16.77 2.87
N TYR A 59 0.87 -16.60 1.74
CA TYR A 59 0.01 -15.44 1.53
C TYR A 59 -1.41 -15.89 1.23
N ARG A 60 -2.38 -15.24 1.87
CA ARG A 60 -3.81 -15.46 1.59
C ARG A 60 -4.47 -14.15 1.20
N THR A 61 -5.55 -14.26 0.47
CA THR A 61 -6.43 -13.12 0.19
C THR A 61 -7.45 -13.00 1.31
N GLU A 62 -7.52 -11.84 1.93
CA GLU A 62 -8.58 -11.47 2.86
C GLU A 62 -9.46 -10.40 2.23
N LEU A 63 -10.75 -10.42 2.55
CA LEU A 63 -11.67 -9.35 2.18
C LEU A 63 -11.76 -8.40 3.36
N THR A 64 -11.41 -7.14 3.12
CA THR A 64 -11.50 -6.08 4.13
C THR A 64 -12.49 -5.03 3.67
N ASP A 65 -13.39 -4.63 4.55
CA ASP A 65 -14.30 -3.52 4.29
C ASP A 65 -13.52 -2.20 4.39
N ILE A 66 -13.42 -1.52 3.26
CA ILE A 66 -12.81 -0.20 3.17
C ILE A 66 -13.92 0.83 3.02
N ALA A 67 -13.85 1.87 3.86
CA ALA A 67 -14.76 2.99 3.80
C ALA A 67 -14.32 3.99 2.73
N TYR A 68 -15.23 4.28 1.82
CA TYR A 68 -15.09 5.26 0.76
C TYR A 68 -16.07 6.41 0.95
N LYS A 69 -15.74 7.54 0.36
CA LYS A 69 -16.70 8.62 0.15
C LYS A 69 -16.65 9.12 -1.27
N THR A 70 -17.84 9.40 -1.80
CA THR A 70 -18.03 10.09 -3.07
C THR A 70 -18.29 11.56 -2.77
N CYS A 71 -17.36 12.40 -3.21
CA CYS A 71 -17.46 13.84 -3.17
C CYS A 71 -18.26 14.31 -4.41
N HIS A 72 -19.39 14.99 -4.20
CA HIS A 72 -20.23 15.50 -5.29
C HIS A 72 -19.96 16.97 -5.54
N TYR A 73 -19.81 17.33 -6.81
CA TYR A 73 -19.45 18.67 -7.23
C TYR A 73 -20.41 19.18 -8.29
N LYS A 74 -20.72 20.46 -8.17
CA LYS A 74 -21.55 21.18 -9.13
C LYS A 74 -20.70 22.19 -9.88
N LEU A 75 -20.86 22.23 -11.19
CA LEU A 75 -20.20 23.22 -12.03
C LEU A 75 -20.85 24.59 -11.76
N MET A 76 -20.04 25.52 -11.32
CA MET A 76 -20.36 26.91 -11.09
C MET A 76 -19.54 27.82 -11.99
N TYR A 77 -20.03 29.05 -12.21
CA TYR A 77 -19.34 30.07 -13.02
C TYR A 77 -18.96 29.58 -14.43
N LYS A 78 -19.85 28.79 -15.04
CA LYS A 78 -19.61 28.13 -16.33
C LYS A 78 -19.63 29.15 -17.48
N ASN A 79 -18.65 29.05 -18.38
CA ASN A 79 -18.67 29.81 -19.64
C ASN A 79 -19.73 29.20 -20.58
N SER A 80 -20.40 30.02 -21.39
CA SER A 80 -21.38 29.56 -22.39
C SER A 80 -20.84 28.57 -23.42
N MET A 81 -19.52 28.54 -23.64
CA MET A 81 -18.84 27.61 -24.55
C MET A 81 -18.40 26.29 -23.89
N THR A 82 -18.65 26.10 -22.58
CA THR A 82 -18.19 24.89 -21.88
C THR A 82 -19.12 23.70 -22.14
N THR A 83 -18.52 22.55 -22.46
CA THR A 83 -19.24 21.27 -22.67
C THR A 83 -19.14 20.34 -21.46
N TYR A 84 -18.50 20.80 -20.38
CA TYR A 84 -18.36 20.02 -19.16
C TYR A 84 -19.72 19.80 -18.49
N PRO A 85 -19.94 18.62 -17.87
CA PRO A 85 -21.21 18.30 -17.24
C PRO A 85 -21.48 19.19 -16.03
N ASP A 86 -22.75 19.55 -15.80
CA ASP A 86 -23.12 20.39 -14.66
C ASP A 86 -22.83 19.73 -13.30
N TRP A 87 -22.71 18.40 -13.27
CA TRP A 87 -22.38 17.62 -12.08
C TRP A 87 -21.24 16.64 -12.35
N THR A 88 -20.40 16.44 -11.36
CA THR A 88 -19.36 15.41 -11.38
C THR A 88 -19.13 14.87 -9.97
N ALA A 89 -18.54 13.69 -9.89
CA ALA A 89 -18.29 13.01 -8.63
C ALA A 89 -16.88 12.42 -8.64
N LYS A 90 -16.23 12.42 -7.47
CA LYS A 90 -14.93 11.78 -7.26
C LYS A 90 -15.00 10.89 -6.03
N THR A 91 -14.57 9.64 -6.17
CA THR A 91 -14.47 8.69 -5.06
C THR A 91 -13.08 8.74 -4.48
N VAL A 92 -13.00 8.88 -3.16
CA VAL A 92 -11.76 8.87 -2.38
C VAL A 92 -11.95 8.01 -1.13
N LEU A 93 -10.85 7.63 -0.48
CA LEU A 93 -10.93 6.98 0.82
C LEU A 93 -11.66 7.90 1.81
N ALA A 94 -12.47 7.34 2.71
CA ALA A 94 -13.24 8.14 3.66
C ALA A 94 -12.36 9.03 4.56
N SER A 95 -11.10 8.63 4.80
CA SER A 95 -10.10 9.40 5.54
C SER A 95 -9.48 10.56 4.76
N GLN A 96 -9.57 10.56 3.43
CA GLN A 96 -9.03 11.62 2.59
C GLN A 96 -9.99 12.82 2.55
N SER A 97 -9.47 14.01 2.33
CA SER A 97 -10.32 15.20 2.16
C SER A 97 -10.80 15.34 0.72
N CYS A 98 -12.04 15.76 0.54
CA CYS A 98 -12.54 16.22 -0.75
C CYS A 98 -11.96 17.63 -0.99
N PRO A 99 -11.35 17.91 -2.15
CA PRO A 99 -11.04 19.30 -2.52
C PRO A 99 -12.29 20.17 -2.42
N ASN A 100 -12.18 21.41 -1.94
CA ASN A 100 -13.33 22.32 -1.87
C ASN A 100 -13.82 22.70 -3.28
N ASP A 101 -12.88 22.91 -4.20
CA ASP A 101 -13.18 23.29 -5.56
C ASP A 101 -12.00 22.98 -6.51
N TRP A 102 -12.28 23.01 -7.82
CA TRP A 102 -11.22 23.10 -8.83
C TRP A 102 -11.72 23.78 -10.10
N THR A 103 -10.80 24.47 -10.77
CA THR A 103 -11.05 25.10 -12.07
C THR A 103 -10.95 24.09 -13.20
N ILE A 104 -11.86 24.16 -14.17
CA ILE A 104 -11.71 23.44 -15.45
C ILE A 104 -10.98 24.32 -16.46
N PRO A 105 -10.17 23.74 -17.36
CA PRO A 105 -9.57 24.50 -18.45
C PRO A 105 -10.68 25.04 -19.34
N GLY A 106 -10.59 26.31 -19.72
CA GLY A 106 -11.52 26.89 -20.70
C GLY A 106 -11.04 26.71 -22.14
N PRO A 107 -11.88 27.10 -23.09
CA PRO A 107 -11.55 27.00 -24.51
C PRO A 107 -10.25 27.76 -24.80
N TYR A 108 -9.32 27.09 -25.50
CA TYR A 108 -8.02 27.61 -25.91
C TYR A 108 -7.07 28.05 -24.77
N GLY A 109 -7.36 27.71 -23.51
CA GLY A 109 -6.43 27.88 -22.38
C GLY A 109 -6.27 29.30 -21.83
N TYR A 110 -7.05 30.29 -22.31
CA TYR A 110 -6.90 31.70 -21.90
C TYR A 110 -7.69 32.08 -20.64
N ALA A 111 -8.75 31.34 -20.30
CA ALA A 111 -9.58 31.57 -19.11
C ALA A 111 -10.11 30.24 -18.59
N PRO A 112 -10.46 30.10 -17.30
CA PRO A 112 -11.11 28.90 -16.80
C PRO A 112 -12.50 28.73 -17.44
N GLY A 113 -12.84 27.50 -17.83
CA GLY A 113 -14.14 27.16 -18.42
C GLY A 113 -15.28 27.16 -17.39
N GLY A 114 -14.93 27.22 -16.11
CA GLY A 114 -15.80 27.15 -14.95
C GLY A 114 -15.06 26.61 -13.72
N VAL A 115 -15.77 26.49 -12.61
CA VAL A 115 -15.26 25.97 -11.35
C VAL A 115 -16.21 24.91 -10.83
N TYR A 116 -15.72 23.70 -10.56
CA TYR A 116 -16.49 22.72 -9.81
C TYR A 116 -16.38 23.04 -8.32
N VAL A 117 -17.50 23.21 -7.66
CA VAL A 117 -17.58 23.51 -6.22
C VAL A 117 -18.20 22.33 -5.51
N HIS A 118 -17.55 21.87 -4.44
CA HIS A 118 -18.03 20.79 -3.59
C HIS A 118 -19.41 21.12 -3.01
N GLN A 119 -20.29 20.14 -3.01
CA GLN A 119 -21.65 20.29 -2.49
C GLN A 119 -21.88 19.44 -1.26
N HIS A 120 -21.60 18.15 -1.36
CA HIS A 120 -21.83 17.18 -0.28
C HIS A 120 -21.04 15.90 -0.51
N ASP A 121 -20.95 15.10 0.55
CA ASP A 121 -20.32 13.78 0.55
C ASP A 121 -21.39 12.69 0.72
N THR A 122 -21.19 11.56 0.04
CA THR A 122 -21.93 10.32 0.31
C THR A 122 -20.96 9.20 0.67
N PHE A 123 -21.23 8.48 1.75
CA PHE A 123 -20.34 7.44 2.29
C PHE A 123 -20.85 6.05 1.92
N PHE A 124 -19.92 5.15 1.60
CA PHE A 124 -20.24 3.75 1.37
C PHE A 124 -19.04 2.87 1.73
N THR A 125 -19.29 1.58 1.93
CA THR A 125 -18.25 0.59 2.19
C THR A 125 -18.13 -0.34 0.98
N GLN A 126 -16.90 -0.71 0.65
CA GLN A 126 -16.62 -1.69 -0.39
C GLN A 126 -15.65 -2.75 0.13
N GLN A 127 -15.90 -4.00 -0.24
CA GLN A 127 -14.96 -5.09 0.02
C GLN A 127 -13.81 -5.04 -0.97
N GLU A 128 -12.60 -4.92 -0.45
CA GLU A 128 -11.38 -5.01 -1.24
C GLU A 128 -10.56 -6.23 -0.85
N ARG A 129 -9.88 -6.78 -1.85
CA ARG A 129 -8.97 -7.90 -1.67
C ARG A 129 -7.64 -7.36 -1.16
N LYS A 130 -7.25 -7.80 0.03
CA LYS A 130 -5.94 -7.53 0.60
C LYS A 130 -5.15 -8.84 0.67
N THR A 131 -3.96 -8.86 0.10
CA THR A 131 -3.03 -9.97 0.30
C THR A 131 -2.36 -9.81 1.67
N VAL A 132 -2.50 -10.81 2.53
CA VAL A 132 -1.98 -10.78 3.90
C VAL A 132 -1.04 -11.96 4.10
N ALA A 133 0.15 -11.68 4.62
CA ALA A 133 1.11 -12.69 5.03
C ALA A 133 0.58 -13.47 6.25
N TYR A 134 0.62 -14.79 6.18
CA TYR A 134 0.29 -15.69 7.27
C TYR A 134 1.29 -16.85 7.32
N ASN A 135 1.28 -17.63 8.42
CA ASN A 135 2.15 -18.79 8.59
C ASN A 135 3.65 -18.50 8.32
N CYS A 136 4.13 -17.34 8.80
CA CYS A 136 5.50 -16.95 8.62
C CYS A 136 6.44 -17.81 9.47
N ARG A 137 7.48 -18.36 8.83
CA ARG A 137 8.47 -19.23 9.48
C ARG A 137 9.87 -18.90 8.98
N TRP A 138 10.86 -19.25 9.80
CA TRP A 138 12.25 -19.13 9.42
C TRP A 138 12.71 -20.43 8.77
N GLU A 139 13.21 -20.33 7.54
CA GLU A 139 13.77 -21.45 6.80
C GLU A 139 15.19 -21.13 6.36
N THR A 140 16.04 -22.14 6.24
CA THR A 140 17.30 -22.02 5.52
C THR A 140 17.00 -22.18 4.04
N ARG A 141 17.29 -21.15 3.24
CA ARG A 141 17.15 -21.20 1.78
C ARG A 141 18.42 -20.69 1.10
N SER A 142 18.72 -21.22 -0.07
CA SER A 142 19.73 -20.67 -0.96
C SER A 142 19.19 -19.37 -1.57
N VAL A 143 19.91 -18.28 -1.34
CA VAL A 143 19.56 -16.93 -1.81
C VAL A 143 20.67 -16.44 -2.72
N TRP A 144 20.31 -15.83 -3.85
CA TRP A 144 21.27 -15.16 -4.71
C TRP A 144 21.71 -13.85 -4.08
N VAL A 145 23.02 -13.65 -3.96
CA VAL A 145 23.63 -12.46 -3.40
C VAL A 145 24.43 -11.78 -4.50
N PRO A 146 24.03 -10.57 -4.95
CA PRO A 146 24.77 -9.86 -5.98
C PRO A 146 26.11 -9.36 -5.44
N ASN A 147 27.13 -9.39 -6.29
CA ASN A 147 28.45 -8.83 -5.99
C ASN A 147 28.33 -7.33 -5.75
N GLY A 148 28.86 -6.83 -4.63
CA GLY A 148 28.73 -5.41 -4.25
C GLY A 148 27.38 -5.02 -3.62
N GLY A 149 26.46 -5.97 -3.43
CA GLY A 149 25.23 -5.78 -2.66
C GLY A 149 24.08 -5.04 -3.37
N GLN A 150 24.23 -4.74 -4.67
CA GLN A 150 23.20 -4.11 -5.49
C GLN A 150 22.79 -5.03 -6.63
N PHE A 151 21.47 -5.17 -6.86
CA PHE A 151 20.94 -5.87 -8.01
C PHE A 151 21.23 -5.08 -9.29
N CYS A 152 21.43 -5.79 -10.39
CA CYS A 152 21.54 -5.16 -11.69
C CYS A 152 20.20 -4.54 -12.12
N PRO A 153 20.24 -3.42 -12.87
CA PRO A 153 19.03 -2.86 -13.45
C PRO A 153 18.32 -3.92 -14.28
N ILE A 154 17.05 -4.16 -13.96
CA ILE A 154 16.15 -4.93 -14.83
C ILE A 154 15.59 -3.88 -15.79
N GLU A 155 16.06 -3.84 -17.03
CA GLU A 155 15.48 -2.96 -18.05
C GLU A 155 13.99 -3.30 -18.24
N PRO A 156 13.11 -2.30 -18.36
CA PRO A 156 11.69 -2.50 -18.62
C PRO A 156 11.39 -2.98 -20.05
#